data_AF-A0A6L4B2F4-F1
#
_entry.id   AF-A0A6L4B2F4-F1
#
_cell.length_a   1.000
_cell.length_b   1.000
_cell.length_c   1.000
_cell.angle_alpha   90.00
_cell.angle_beta   90.00
_cell.angle_gamma   90.00
#
_symmetry.space_group_name_H-M   'P 1'
#
loop_
_entity.id
_entity.type
_entity.pdbx_description
1 polymer ?
#
loop_
_entity_poly.entity_id
_entity_poly.type
_entity_poly.pdbx_seq_one_letter_code
_entity_poly.pdbx_strand_id
1 'polypeptide(L)'
;MIDVVSEIQTFNTGRDPDRLRLKFKGMRESPFVFLRGTCHLFYRRLPELDLFSDAPPVWSCGDLHLQNFGSYKGDNRLVYFDLNDFDEGVLAPASLDLVRFLSSVLIGASTLGVGGREARALCDAFIDAYR
;
A
#
# COMPACT_ATOMS: atom_id res chain seq x y z
N MET A 1 -2.30 12.43 -20.73
CA MET A 1 -1.76 12.60 -19.37
C MET A 1 -2.92 12.43 -18.41
N ILE A 2 -2.79 11.59 -17.37
CA ILE A 2 -3.86 11.36 -16.39
C ILE A 2 -4.08 12.64 -15.58
N ASP A 3 -5.32 13.11 -15.48
CA ASP A 3 -5.70 14.15 -14.52
C ASP A 3 -5.84 13.53 -13.13
N VAL A 4 -4.77 13.64 -12.35
CA VAL A 4 -4.67 13.07 -11.00
C VAL A 4 -5.77 13.60 -10.07
N VAL A 5 -6.17 14.86 -10.21
CA VAL A 5 -7.19 15.45 -9.34
C VAL A 5 -8.56 14.85 -9.65
N SER A 6 -8.90 14.76 -10.95
CA SER A 6 -10.15 14.15 -11.39
C SER A 6 -10.27 12.67 -11.00
N GLU A 7 -9.17 11.90 -11.11
CA GLU A 7 -9.15 10.49 -10.67
C GLU A 7 -9.42 10.36 -9.15
N ILE A 8 -8.76 11.19 -8.33
CA ILE A 8 -8.97 11.19 -6.88
C ILE A 8 -10.41 11.57 -6.55
N GLN A 9 -10.98 12.58 -7.22
CA GLN A 9 -12.37 12.99 -7.01
C GLN A 9 -13.33 11.86 -7.40
N THR A 10 -13.12 11.24 -8.56
CA THR A 10 -13.94 10.15 -9.08
C THR A 10 -13.92 8.94 -8.14
N PHE A 11 -12.74 8.50 -7.70
CA PHE A 11 -12.56 7.38 -6.78
C PHE A 11 -13.27 7.59 -5.44
N ASN A 12 -13.40 8.84 -5.00
CA ASN A 12 -14.03 9.20 -3.73
C ASN A 12 -15.49 9.65 -3.87
N THR A 13 -16.12 9.45 -5.03
CA THR A 13 -17.53 9.81 -5.27
C THR A 13 -18.45 9.11 -4.27
N GLY A 14 -19.40 9.86 -3.70
CA GLY A 14 -20.40 9.34 -2.76
C GLY A 14 -19.90 9.17 -1.30
N ARG A 15 -18.65 9.51 -1.00
CA ARG A 15 -18.14 9.52 0.38
C ARG A 15 -18.60 10.79 1.12
N ASP A 16 -18.65 10.70 2.44
CA ASP A 16 -18.99 11.80 3.34
C ASP A 16 -18.06 13.02 3.11
N PRO A 17 -18.60 14.22 2.80
CA PRO A 17 -17.79 15.39 2.44
C PRO A 17 -16.84 15.87 3.55
N ASP A 18 -17.26 15.79 4.81
CA ASP A 18 -16.45 16.24 5.94
C ASP A 18 -15.27 15.29 6.18
N ARG A 19 -15.51 13.98 6.10
CA ARG A 19 -14.45 12.97 6.15
C ARG A 19 -13.50 13.08 4.96
N LEU A 20 -14.00 13.36 3.76
CA LEU A 20 -13.15 13.58 2.59
C LEU A 20 -12.24 14.79 2.74
N ARG A 21 -12.75 15.89 3.30
CA ARG A 21 -11.92 17.07 3.58
C ARG A 21 -10.77 16.75 4.55
N LEU A 22 -11.03 15.92 5.56
CA LEU A 22 -9.99 15.43 6.48
C LEU A 22 -8.99 14.50 5.76
N LYS A 23 -9.49 13.55 4.94
CA LYS A 23 -8.65 12.66 4.11
C LYS A 23 -7.71 13.47 3.22
N PHE A 24 -8.24 14.43 2.45
CA PHE A 24 -7.42 15.26 1.56
C PHE A 24 -6.46 16.16 2.32
N LYS A 25 -6.80 16.59 3.54
CA LYS A 25 -5.84 17.29 4.41
C LYS A 25 -4.69 16.36 4.80
N GLY A 26 -4.99 15.14 5.25
CA GLY A 26 -3.98 14.14 5.64
C GLY A 26 -3.10 13.69 4.49
N MET A 27 -3.66 13.48 3.30
CA MET A 27 -2.90 13.11 2.09
C MET A 27 -1.78 14.09 1.71
N ARG A 28 -1.82 15.34 2.20
CA ARG A 28 -0.77 16.34 1.95
C ARG A 28 0.39 16.27 2.93
N GLU A 29 0.31 15.44 3.96
CA GLU A 29 1.29 15.38 5.04
C GLU A 29 2.62 14.77 4.58
N SER A 30 2.58 13.73 3.73
CA SER A 30 3.78 13.14 3.15
C SER A 30 3.48 12.34 1.89
N PRO A 31 4.49 12.06 1.04
CA PRO A 31 4.35 11.14 -0.08
C PRO A 31 3.83 9.76 0.31
N PHE A 32 4.17 9.27 1.50
CA PHE A 32 3.68 8.00 2.02
C PHE A 32 2.18 8.04 2.33
N VAL A 33 1.69 9.11 2.97
CA VAL A 33 0.25 9.27 3.24
C VAL A 33 -0.53 9.46 1.93
N PHE A 34 0.03 10.16 0.94
CA PHE A 34 -0.55 10.22 -0.41
C PHE A 34 -0.66 8.83 -1.04
N LEU A 35 0.44 8.06 -1.02
CA LEU A 35 0.50 6.72 -1.59
C LEU A 35 -0.62 5.81 -1.05
N ARG A 36 -0.82 5.76 0.28
CA ARG A 36 -1.91 4.97 0.88
C ARG A 36 -3.31 5.59 0.72
N GLY A 37 -3.38 6.89 0.46
CA GLY A 37 -4.66 7.58 0.19
C GLY A 37 -5.19 7.37 -1.22
N THR A 38 -4.35 6.86 -2.14
CA THR A 38 -4.63 6.77 -3.57
C THR A 38 -4.16 5.46 -4.21
N CYS A 39 -4.50 4.31 -3.62
CA CYS A 39 -4.16 2.97 -4.13
C CYS A 39 -4.47 2.80 -5.64
N HIS A 40 -5.64 3.25 -6.09
CA HIS A 40 -6.06 3.21 -7.50
C HIS A 40 -5.07 3.89 -8.47
N LEU A 41 -4.40 4.98 -8.05
CA LEU A 41 -3.41 5.65 -8.90
C LEU A 41 -2.14 4.84 -9.06
N PHE A 42 -1.76 4.05 -8.04
CA PHE A 42 -0.61 3.16 -8.10
C PHE A 42 -0.82 2.12 -9.21
N TYR A 43 -1.95 1.42 -9.19
CA TYR A 43 -2.25 0.39 -10.19
C TYR A 43 -2.46 0.95 -11.60
N ARG A 44 -3.05 2.14 -11.75
CA ARG A 44 -3.16 2.82 -13.05
C ARG A 44 -1.82 3.20 -13.67
N ARG A 45 -0.75 3.30 -12.87
CA ARG A 45 0.59 3.68 -13.32
C ARG A 45 1.59 2.54 -13.25
N LEU A 46 1.17 1.38 -12.79
CA LEU A 46 2.02 0.21 -12.69
C LEU A 46 2.37 -0.23 -14.12
N PRO A 47 3.67 -0.33 -14.47
CA PRO A 47 4.05 -0.81 -15.78
C PRO A 47 3.66 -2.28 -15.95
N GLU A 48 3.41 -2.69 -17.18
CA GLU A 48 3.34 -4.12 -17.51
C GLU A 48 4.73 -4.72 -17.31
N LEU A 49 4.84 -5.70 -16.41
CA LEU A 49 6.07 -6.41 -16.09
C LEU A 49 5.80 -7.91 -16.11
N ASP A 50 6.71 -8.68 -16.71
CA ASP A 50 6.59 -10.14 -16.83
C ASP A 50 6.42 -10.84 -15.47
N LEU A 51 6.98 -10.24 -14.41
CA LEU A 51 6.86 -10.74 -13.03
C LEU A 51 5.41 -10.86 -12.53
N PHE A 52 4.46 -10.12 -13.10
CA PHE A 52 3.04 -10.26 -12.77
C PHE A 52 2.41 -11.46 -13.47
N SER A 53 2.91 -11.84 -14.66
CA SER A 53 2.43 -13.02 -15.39
C SER A 53 3.00 -14.33 -14.84
N ASP A 54 4.19 -14.30 -14.26
CA ASP A 54 4.88 -15.48 -13.73
C ASP A 54 4.41 -15.89 -12.31
N ALA A 55 3.84 -14.96 -11.56
CA ALA A 55 3.44 -15.22 -10.18
C ALA A 55 2.05 -15.87 -10.10
N PRO A 56 1.84 -16.84 -9.19
CA PRO A 56 0.54 -17.47 -9.01
C PRO A 56 -0.49 -16.47 -8.49
N PRO A 57 -1.79 -16.64 -8.83
CA PRO A 57 -2.85 -15.81 -8.29
C PRO A 57 -3.09 -16.12 -6.80
N VAL A 58 -3.26 -15.08 -5.99
CA VAL A 58 -3.59 -15.15 -4.57
C VAL A 58 -4.64 -14.08 -4.22
N TRP A 59 -5.33 -14.25 -3.10
CA TRP A 59 -6.12 -13.16 -2.53
C TRP A 59 -5.18 -12.14 -1.91
N SER A 60 -4.94 -11.08 -2.67
CA SER A 60 -4.06 -9.96 -2.35
C SER A 60 -4.82 -8.94 -1.48
N CYS A 61 -4.09 -8.23 -0.61
CA CYS A 61 -4.61 -7.10 0.16
C CYS A 61 -5.05 -5.96 -0.76
N GLY A 62 -4.34 -5.73 -1.87
CA GLY A 62 -4.74 -4.74 -2.88
C GLY A 62 -4.46 -3.28 -2.50
N ASP A 63 -4.06 -3.00 -1.26
CA ASP A 63 -3.40 -1.72 -0.90
C ASP A 63 -2.24 -1.90 0.09
N LEU A 64 -1.48 -3.01 -0.03
CA LEU A 64 -0.48 -3.36 0.97
C LEU A 64 0.62 -2.29 1.13
N HIS A 65 0.77 -1.76 2.35
CA HIS A 65 1.78 -0.79 2.73
C HIS A 65 2.24 -0.98 4.18
N LEU A 66 3.35 -0.32 4.58
CA LEU A 66 3.93 -0.38 5.94
C LEU A 66 2.91 -0.35 7.09
N GLN A 67 1.88 0.49 6.99
CA GLN A 67 0.89 0.67 8.05
C GLN A 67 -0.27 -0.37 8.06
N ASN A 68 -0.25 -1.39 7.20
CA ASN A 68 -1.20 -2.51 7.30
C ASN A 68 -0.75 -3.59 8.27
N PHE A 69 0.56 -3.62 8.60
CA PHE A 69 1.09 -4.54 9.58
C PHE A 69 0.86 -4.01 11.00
N GLY A 70 0.38 -4.88 11.88
CA GLY A 70 0.08 -4.49 13.27
C GLY A 70 -0.01 -5.68 14.21
N SER A 71 -0.21 -5.38 15.49
CA SER A 71 -0.46 -6.39 16.52
C SER A 71 -1.94 -6.36 16.93
N TYR A 72 -2.61 -7.50 16.80
CA TYR A 72 -4.04 -7.64 17.07
C TYR A 72 -4.29 -8.66 18.17
N LYS A 73 -5.31 -8.41 18.99
CA LYS A 73 -5.73 -9.33 20.04
C LYS A 73 -6.75 -10.30 19.49
N GLY A 74 -6.43 -11.59 19.46
CA GLY A 74 -7.39 -12.63 19.10
C GLY A 74 -8.38 -12.93 20.23
N ASP A 75 -9.48 -13.60 19.89
CA ASP A 75 -10.53 -13.99 20.85
C ASP A 75 -10.03 -14.96 21.92
N ASN A 76 -8.97 -15.72 21.60
CA ASN A 76 -8.25 -16.57 22.54
C ASN A 76 -7.29 -15.79 23.46
N ARG A 77 -7.32 -14.46 23.42
CA ARG A 77 -6.51 -13.53 24.22
C ARG A 77 -5.01 -13.53 23.90
N LEU A 78 -4.60 -14.14 22.78
CA LEU A 78 -3.23 -14.04 22.28
C LEU A 78 -3.05 -12.79 21.40
N VAL A 79 -1.79 -12.38 21.23
CA VAL A 79 -1.39 -11.27 20.35
C VAL A 79 -0.83 -11.87 19.06
N TYR A 80 -1.36 -11.41 17.93
CA TYR A 80 -0.97 -11.81 16.60
C TYR A 80 -0.36 -10.63 15.87
N PHE A 81 0.81 -10.83 15.27
CA PHE A 81 1.31 -9.90 14.28
C PHE A 81 0.74 -10.32 12.92
N ASP A 82 -0.03 -9.42 12.30
CA ASP A 82 -0.77 -9.75 11.08
C ASP A 82 -0.96 -8.51 10.19
N LEU A 83 -1.56 -8.74 9.03
CA LEU A 83 -2.09 -7.74 8.12
C LEU A 83 -3.54 -7.38 8.47
N ASN A 84 -3.95 -6.17 8.08
CA ASN A 84 -5.33 -5.72 8.14
C ASN A 84 -5.76 -5.01 6.85
N ASP A 85 -7.02 -4.56 6.83
CA ASP A 85 -7.55 -3.63 5.83
C ASP A 85 -7.58 -4.25 4.42
N PHE A 86 -8.51 -5.19 4.22
CA PHE A 86 -8.73 -5.92 2.96
C PHE A 86 -9.89 -5.34 2.13
N ASP A 87 -10.22 -4.06 2.33
CA ASP A 87 -11.30 -3.38 1.58
C ASP A 87 -11.01 -3.33 0.07
N GLU A 88 -9.73 -3.30 -0.31
CA GLU A 88 -9.21 -3.37 -1.68
C GLU A 88 -8.85 -4.80 -2.13
N GLY A 89 -9.25 -5.81 -1.37
CA GLY A 89 -8.87 -7.21 -1.61
C GLY A 89 -9.25 -7.71 -3.00
N VAL A 90 -8.31 -8.36 -3.69
CA VAL A 90 -8.50 -8.81 -5.07
C VAL A 90 -7.72 -10.09 -5.36
N LEU A 91 -8.26 -10.95 -6.23
CA LEU A 91 -7.52 -12.08 -6.78
C LEU A 91 -6.51 -11.55 -7.81
N ALA A 92 -5.23 -11.57 -7.46
CA ALA A 92 -4.15 -10.99 -8.27
C ALA A 92 -2.86 -11.80 -8.15
N PRO A 93 -1.88 -11.63 -9.06
CA PRO A 93 -0.58 -12.26 -8.92
C PRO A 93 0.08 -11.89 -7.59
N ALA A 94 0.67 -12.87 -6.89
CA ALA A 94 1.29 -12.66 -5.57
C ALA A 94 2.35 -11.53 -5.56
N SER A 95 3.00 -11.31 -6.69
CA SER A 95 3.99 -10.26 -6.88
C SER A 95 3.42 -8.83 -6.82
N LEU A 96 2.10 -8.66 -6.97
CA LEU A 96 1.45 -7.34 -6.95
C LEU A 96 1.61 -6.65 -5.58
N ASP A 97 1.28 -7.36 -4.50
CA ASP A 97 1.43 -6.84 -3.13
C ASP A 97 2.90 -6.65 -2.75
N LEU A 98 3.80 -7.51 -3.24
CA LEU A 98 5.25 -7.33 -3.04
C LEU A 98 5.71 -5.99 -3.62
N VAL A 99 5.38 -5.71 -4.89
CA VAL A 99 5.78 -4.46 -5.54
C VAL A 99 5.13 -3.24 -4.86
N ARG A 100 3.86 -3.36 -4.43
CA ARG A 100 3.15 -2.32 -3.68
C ARG A 100 3.84 -2.03 -2.33
N PHE A 101 4.17 -3.07 -1.58
CA PHE A 101 4.80 -2.95 -0.27
C PHE A 101 6.20 -2.35 -0.37
N LEU A 102 7.06 -2.86 -1.26
CA LEU A 102 8.41 -2.34 -1.46
C LEU A 102 8.40 -0.86 -1.87
N SER A 103 7.44 -0.48 -2.73
CA SER A 103 7.22 0.93 -3.09
C SER A 103 6.87 1.77 -1.85
N SER A 104 6.07 1.23 -0.94
CA SER A 104 5.71 1.89 0.32
C SER A 104 6.90 2.11 1.25
N VAL A 105 7.84 1.15 1.31
CA VAL A 105 9.09 1.26 2.09
C VAL A 105 9.97 2.38 1.53
N LEU A 106 10.17 2.40 0.21
CA LEU A 106 11.02 3.40 -0.45
C LEU A 106 10.42 4.81 -0.34
N ILE A 107 9.11 4.96 -0.55
CA ILE A 107 8.41 6.25 -0.44
C ILE A 107 8.32 6.70 1.02
N GLY A 108 8.16 5.76 1.96
CA GLY A 108 8.06 5.99 3.40
C GLY A 108 9.41 6.20 4.10
N ALA A 109 10.54 6.11 3.41
CA ALA A 109 11.87 6.21 4.01
C ALA A 109 12.04 7.45 4.92
N SER A 110 11.60 8.63 4.46
CA SER A 110 11.65 9.85 5.26
C SER A 110 10.73 9.80 6.48
N THR A 111 9.53 9.22 6.33
CA THR A 111 8.58 8.99 7.44
C THR A 111 9.13 8.03 8.48
N LEU A 112 9.93 7.05 8.07
CA LEU A 112 10.63 6.12 8.95
C LEU A 112 11.91 6.72 9.57
N GLY A 113 12.35 7.88 9.12
CA GLY A 113 13.62 8.49 9.56
C GLY A 113 14.86 7.78 9.01
N VAL A 114 14.75 7.01 7.92
CA VAL A 114 15.83 6.21 7.34
C VAL A 114 16.32 6.78 6.01
N GLY A 115 17.58 6.52 5.68
CA GLY A 115 18.16 6.90 4.39
C GLY A 115 17.80 5.92 3.28
N GLY A 116 17.97 6.32 2.00
CA GLY A 116 17.63 5.47 0.86
C GLY A 116 18.43 4.15 0.78
N ARG A 117 19.64 4.08 1.35
CA ARG A 117 20.39 2.81 1.47
C ARG A 117 19.74 1.86 2.46
N GLU A 118 19.30 2.38 3.60
CA GLU A 118 18.64 1.61 4.65
C GLU A 118 17.25 1.16 4.20
N ALA A 119 16.49 2.02 3.51
CA ALA A 119 15.21 1.64 2.90
C ALA A 119 15.38 0.48 1.88
N ARG A 120 16.45 0.48 1.09
CA ARG A 120 16.77 -0.66 0.20
C ARG A 120 17.13 -1.92 0.98
N ALA A 121 17.93 -1.82 2.03
CA ALA A 121 18.22 -2.96 2.90
C ALA A 121 16.96 -3.53 3.57
N LEU A 122 15.99 -2.69 3.93
CA LEU A 122 14.68 -3.14 4.43
C LEU A 122 13.86 -3.86 3.35
N CYS A 123 13.89 -3.37 2.10
CA CYS A 123 13.28 -4.07 0.96
C CYS A 123 13.90 -5.45 0.75
N ASP A 124 15.23 -5.54 0.76
CA ASP A 124 15.95 -6.81 0.58
C ASP A 124 15.61 -7.78 1.71
N ALA A 125 15.64 -7.33 2.97
CA ALA A 125 15.26 -8.13 4.13
C ALA A 125 13.81 -8.64 4.05
N PHE A 126 12.87 -7.82 3.55
CA PHE A 126 11.49 -8.25 3.36
C PHE A 126 11.37 -9.32 2.27
N ILE A 127 12.03 -9.15 1.13
CA ILE A 127 11.99 -10.14 0.05
C ILE A 127 12.65 -11.45 0.48
N ASP A 128 13.76 -11.38 1.21
CA ASP A 128 14.46 -12.57 1.71
C ASP A 128 13.62 -13.33 2.76
N ALA A 129 12.85 -12.63 3.59
CA ALA A 129 11.94 -13.26 4.54
C ALA A 129 10.65 -13.80 3.90
N TYR A 130 10.26 -13.29 2.73
CA TYR A 130 9.10 -13.75 1.98
C TYR A 130 9.36 -15.07 1.22
N ARG A 131 10.62 -15.32 0.85
CA ARG A 131 11.07 -16.53 0.14
C ARG A 131 11.14 -17.75 1.06
#